data_AF-A0A1T3WBL8-F1
#
_entry.id   AF-A0A1T3WBL8-F1
#
_cell.length_a   1.000
_cell.length_b   1.000
_cell.length_c   1.000
_cell.angle_alpha   90.00
_cell.angle_beta   90.00
_cell.angle_gamma   90.00
#
_symmetry.space_group_name_H-M   'P 1'
#
loop_
_entity.id
_entity.type
_entity.pdbx_description
1 polymer ?
#
loop_
_entity_poly.entity_id
_entity_poly.type
_entity_poly.pdbx_seq_one_letter_code
_entity_poly.pdbx_strand_id
1 'polypeptide(L)'
;MAKRAADAATPEQDFERDVAATQEYFDSPRFEGITRLYSARQVAEQRGTIPADYPVAREAAAAFYPRLRELFSQKKSITTFGPYSPGQAVTMKRMGIEGIYLGGWATSAKGSISEDPGPDLASYPLSQVPDEAAGLVRALLTADRNQQYLRL
;
A
#
# COMPACT_ATOMS: atom_id res chain seq x y z
N MET A 1 -23.32 24.28 37.43
CA MET A 1 -21.91 24.21 36.99
C MET A 1 -21.89 24.02 35.48
N ALA A 2 -21.70 25.10 34.73
CA ALA A 2 -21.59 25.08 33.28
C ALA A 2 -20.24 24.45 32.89
N LYS A 3 -20.28 23.21 32.42
CA LYS A 3 -19.11 22.58 31.81
C LYS A 3 -18.97 23.22 30.42
N ARG A 4 -17.96 24.08 30.26
CA ARG A 4 -17.50 24.63 28.98
C ARG A 4 -17.55 23.50 27.94
N ALA A 5 -18.43 23.63 26.94
CA ALA A 5 -18.26 22.91 25.70
C ALA A 5 -16.87 23.35 25.19
N ALA A 6 -15.92 22.43 25.15
CA ALA A 6 -14.70 22.68 24.41
C ALA A 6 -15.14 23.00 22.97
N ASP A 7 -14.72 24.15 22.45
CA ASP A 7 -15.05 24.60 21.10
C ASP A 7 -14.68 23.51 20.09
N ALA A 8 -15.68 22.73 19.66
CA ALA A 8 -15.50 21.78 18.57
C ALA A 8 -15.23 22.60 17.31
N ALA A 9 -14.15 22.27 16.60
CA ALA A 9 -13.82 22.93 15.35
C ALA A 9 -15.02 22.84 14.38
N THR A 10 -15.28 23.92 13.65
CA THR A 10 -16.35 23.90 12.65
C THR A 10 -15.96 22.99 11.48
N PRO A 11 -16.92 22.46 10.70
CA PRO A 11 -16.61 21.66 9.52
C PRO A 11 -15.65 22.35 8.54
N GLU A 12 -15.75 23.68 8.41
CA GLU A 12 -14.82 24.48 7.60
C GLU A 12 -13.41 24.47 8.19
N GLN A 13 -13.26 24.60 9.51
CA GLN A 13 -11.96 24.53 10.19
C GLN A 13 -11.33 23.13 10.09
N ASP A 14 -12.14 22.08 10.17
CA ASP A 14 -11.70 20.70 9.96
C ASP A 14 -11.21 20.49 8.52
N PHE A 15 -11.97 21.01 7.55
CA PHE A 15 -11.59 20.94 6.15
C PHE A 15 -10.28 21.70 5.85
N GLU A 16 -10.12 22.94 6.33
CA GLU A 16 -8.87 23.69 6.12
C GLU A 16 -7.67 23.01 6.79
N ARG A 17 -7.87 22.36 7.95
CA ARG A 17 -6.83 21.54 8.59
C ARG A 17 -6.44 20.35 7.72
N ASP A 18 -7.39 19.68 7.08
CA ASP A 18 -7.12 18.55 6.18
C ASP A 18 -6.40 18.98 4.90
N VAL A 19 -6.74 20.16 4.36
CA VAL A 19 -6.01 20.78 3.25
C VAL A 19 -4.55 21.03 3.65
N ALA A 20 -4.34 21.67 4.81
CA ALA A 20 -3.00 21.98 5.31
C ALA A 20 -2.16 20.71 5.56
N ALA A 21 -2.74 19.70 6.22
CA ALA A 21 -2.06 18.43 6.46
C ALA A 21 -1.72 17.69 5.15
N THR A 22 -2.59 17.79 4.13
CA THR A 22 -2.33 17.21 2.81
C THR A 22 -1.21 17.94 2.09
N GLN A 23 -1.15 19.27 2.20
CA GLN A 23 -0.07 20.08 1.63
C GLN A 23 1.26 19.77 2.32
N GLU A 24 1.30 19.71 3.66
CA GLU A 24 2.49 19.31 4.42
C GLU A 24 2.98 17.91 4.02
N TYR A 25 2.06 16.95 3.84
CA TYR A 25 2.40 15.63 3.34
C TYR A 25 3.00 15.68 1.93
N PHE A 26 2.44 16.49 1.02
CA PHE A 26 2.94 16.66 -0.34
C PHE A 26 4.34 17.28 -0.38
N ASP A 27 4.62 18.21 0.52
CA ASP A 27 5.90 18.93 0.62
C ASP A 27 6.98 18.13 1.36
N SER A 28 6.62 16.96 1.92
CA SER A 28 7.59 16.09 2.58
C SER A 28 8.68 15.61 1.62
N PRO A 29 9.92 15.36 2.11
CA PRO A 29 11.04 14.91 1.27
C PRO A 29 10.75 13.64 0.44
N ARG A 30 9.78 12.82 0.87
CA ARG A 30 9.35 11.63 0.15
C ARG A 30 8.96 11.93 -1.30
N PHE A 31 8.34 13.08 -1.54
CA PHE A 31 7.76 13.45 -2.84
C PHE A 31 8.59 14.49 -3.60
N GLU A 32 9.85 14.70 -3.21
CA GLU A 32 10.78 15.53 -3.97
C GLU A 32 10.85 15.07 -5.43
N GLY A 33 10.65 16.01 -6.37
CA GLY A 33 10.63 15.73 -7.81
C GLY A 33 9.30 15.18 -8.36
N ILE A 34 8.25 15.02 -7.53
CA ILE A 34 6.92 14.60 -7.99
C ILE A 34 6.07 15.80 -8.37
N THR A 35 5.68 15.88 -9.65
CA THR A 35 4.72 16.88 -10.13
C THR A 35 3.29 16.36 -10.01
N ARG A 36 2.43 17.09 -9.29
CA ARG A 36 0.98 16.83 -9.21
C ARG A 36 0.24 17.86 -10.05
N LEU A 37 -0.71 17.42 -10.87
CA LEU A 37 -1.57 18.29 -11.70
C LEU A 37 -2.87 18.69 -10.98
N TYR A 38 -2.87 18.56 -9.66
CA TYR A 38 -3.99 18.86 -8.77
C TYR A 38 -3.45 19.37 -7.43
N SER A 39 -4.26 20.13 -6.70
CA SER A 39 -3.91 20.74 -5.42
C SER A 39 -4.25 19.85 -4.22
N ALA A 40 -3.65 20.14 -3.07
CA ALA A 40 -4.02 19.51 -1.79
C ALA A 40 -5.51 19.72 -1.45
N ARG A 41 -6.06 20.89 -1.79
CA ARG A 41 -7.50 21.20 -1.66
C ARG A 41 -8.36 20.26 -2.50
N GLN A 42 -8.05 20.08 -3.78
CA GLN A 42 -8.80 19.17 -4.65
C GLN A 42 -8.78 17.73 -4.13
N VAL A 43 -7.70 17.30 -3.46
CA VAL A 43 -7.66 15.98 -2.81
C VAL A 43 -8.53 15.94 -1.56
N ALA A 44 -8.46 16.95 -0.69
CA ALA A 44 -9.29 17.02 0.52
C ALA A 44 -10.80 17.08 0.20
N GLU A 45 -11.19 17.77 -0.89
CA GLU A 45 -12.58 17.86 -1.36
C GLU A 45 -13.19 16.50 -1.74
N GLN A 46 -12.36 15.51 -2.09
CA GLN A 46 -12.82 14.16 -2.40
C GLN A 46 -12.84 13.22 -1.19
N ARG A 47 -12.43 13.70 0.01
CA ARG A 47 -12.47 12.89 1.23
C ARG A 47 -13.85 12.94 1.86
N GLY A 48 -14.30 11.79 2.34
CA GLY A 48 -15.46 11.70 3.24
C GLY A 48 -15.09 12.08 4.67
N THR A 49 -16.10 12.20 5.53
CA THR A 49 -15.94 12.49 6.96
C THR A 49 -15.59 11.25 7.80
N ILE A 50 -15.71 10.06 7.22
CA ILE A 50 -15.37 8.79 7.86
C ILE A 50 -13.98 8.38 7.37
N PRO A 51 -12.95 8.41 8.24
CA PRO A 51 -11.60 8.05 7.84
C PRO A 51 -11.50 6.54 7.56
N ALA A 52 -11.01 6.19 6.38
CA ALA A 52 -10.57 4.83 6.06
C ALA A 52 -9.06 4.74 6.26
N ASP A 53 -8.60 3.71 6.99
CA ASP A 53 -7.18 3.45 7.18
C ASP A 53 -6.72 2.19 6.45
N TYR A 54 -5.48 2.23 5.94
CA TYR A 54 -4.81 1.15 5.21
C TYR A 54 -3.43 0.88 5.83
N PRO A 55 -3.35 0.40 7.09
CA PRO A 55 -2.10 0.33 7.84
C PRO A 55 -1.04 -0.52 7.15
N VAL A 56 -1.41 -1.67 6.59
CA VAL A 56 -0.45 -2.53 5.88
C VAL A 56 0.18 -1.81 4.70
N ALA A 57 -0.62 -1.12 3.88
CA ALA A 57 -0.12 -0.39 2.72
C ALA A 57 0.73 0.82 3.15
N ARG A 58 0.26 1.58 4.16
CA ARG A 58 0.98 2.74 4.70
C ARG A 58 2.34 2.33 5.26
N GLU A 59 2.37 1.40 6.20
CA GLU A 59 3.61 0.99 6.89
C GLU A 59 4.59 0.34 5.91
N ALA A 60 4.10 -0.52 5.01
CA ALA A 60 4.95 -1.13 3.99
C ALA A 60 5.56 -0.07 3.04
N ALA A 61 4.77 0.89 2.56
CA ALA A 61 5.25 1.94 1.68
C ALA A 61 6.19 2.94 2.39
N ALA A 62 5.95 3.21 3.67
CA ALA A 62 6.79 4.05 4.52
C ALA A 62 8.16 3.42 4.77
N ALA A 63 8.21 2.10 5.03
CA ALA A 63 9.46 1.37 5.24
C ALA A 63 10.21 1.04 3.93
N PHE A 64 9.49 0.74 2.85
CA PHE A 64 10.10 0.30 1.59
C PHE A 64 10.79 1.44 0.84
N TYR A 65 10.24 2.66 0.91
CA TYR A 65 10.82 3.84 0.25
C TYR A 65 12.27 4.14 0.68
N PRO A 66 12.61 4.33 1.97
CA PRO A 66 13.98 4.63 2.36
C PRO A 66 14.92 3.48 1.98
N ARG A 67 14.48 2.23 2.03
CA ARG A 67 15.27 1.07 1.57
C ARG A 67 15.61 1.16 0.08
N LEU A 68 14.65 1.52 -0.77
CA LEU A 68 14.91 1.73 -2.20
C LEU A 68 15.87 2.90 -2.44
N ARG A 69 15.73 4.00 -1.68
CA ARG A 69 16.64 5.16 -1.76
C ARG A 69 18.07 4.80 -1.34
N GLU A 70 18.21 4.02 -0.27
CA GLU A 70 19.49 3.51 0.21
C GLU A 70 20.16 2.66 -0.89
N LEU A 71 19.46 1.65 -1.42
CA LEU A 71 20.00 0.79 -2.47
C LEU A 71 20.39 1.58 -3.72
N PHE A 72 19.57 2.54 -4.13
CA PHE A 72 19.88 3.41 -5.26
C PHE A 72 21.19 4.20 -5.02
N SER A 73 21.38 4.79 -3.83
CA SER A 73 22.61 5.51 -3.48
C SER A 73 23.86 4.62 -3.52
N GLN A 74 23.69 3.33 -3.21
CA GLN A 74 24.75 2.32 -3.25
C GLN A 74 24.92 1.67 -4.64
N LYS A 75 24.14 2.08 -5.65
CA LYS A 75 24.07 1.45 -6.98
C LYS A 75 23.72 -0.05 -6.91
N LYS A 76 22.84 -0.43 -5.98
CA LYS A 76 22.31 -1.77 -5.79
C LYS A 76 20.82 -1.82 -6.12
N SER A 77 20.27 -3.03 -6.22
CA SER A 77 18.87 -3.28 -6.50
C SER A 77 18.33 -4.44 -5.67
N ILE A 78 17.00 -4.53 -5.60
CA ILE A 78 16.31 -5.73 -5.12
C ILE A 78 16.04 -6.60 -6.35
N THR A 79 16.60 -7.80 -6.38
CA THR A 79 16.22 -8.82 -7.37
C THR A 79 15.06 -9.64 -6.81
N THR A 80 13.97 -9.75 -7.56
CA THR A 80 12.77 -10.48 -7.15
C THR A 80 12.04 -11.09 -8.36
N PHE A 81 11.01 -11.87 -8.09
CA PHE A 81 10.12 -12.49 -9.08
C PHE A 81 8.70 -12.62 -8.52
N GLY A 82 7.75 -13.04 -9.35
CA GLY A 82 6.36 -13.21 -8.96
C GLY A 82 6.08 -14.53 -8.24
N PRO A 83 5.49 -14.54 -7.02
CA PRO A 83 5.01 -15.76 -6.42
C PRO A 83 3.74 -16.24 -7.11
N TYR A 84 3.68 -17.53 -7.45
CA TYR A 84 2.50 -18.20 -7.97
C TYR A 84 1.50 -18.57 -6.86
N SER A 85 1.90 -18.55 -5.59
CA SER A 85 1.04 -18.87 -4.45
C SER A 85 1.39 -18.09 -3.18
N PRO A 86 0.46 -17.99 -2.21
CA PRO A 86 0.74 -17.35 -0.93
C PRO A 86 1.88 -18.04 -0.13
N GLY A 87 2.00 -19.37 -0.24
CA GLY A 87 3.11 -20.11 0.37
C GLY A 87 4.47 -19.77 -0.22
N GLN A 88 4.53 -19.51 -1.54
CA GLN A 88 5.75 -19.04 -2.19
C GLN A 88 6.13 -17.64 -1.71
N ALA A 89 5.18 -16.72 -1.54
CA ALA A 89 5.45 -15.39 -0.99
C ALA A 89 6.07 -15.45 0.42
N VAL A 90 5.55 -16.32 1.31
CA VAL A 90 6.13 -16.55 2.64
C VAL A 90 7.55 -17.12 2.53
N THR A 91 7.78 -18.06 1.61
CA THR A 91 9.09 -18.68 1.40
C THR A 91 10.11 -17.67 0.89
N MET A 92 9.74 -16.84 -0.10
CA MET A 92 10.57 -15.75 -0.62
C MET A 92 11.02 -14.80 0.50
N LYS A 93 10.08 -14.38 1.38
CA LYS A 93 10.42 -13.53 2.53
C LYS A 93 11.39 -14.23 3.49
N ARG A 94 11.18 -15.51 3.79
CA ARG A 94 12.09 -16.32 4.64
C ARG A 94 13.47 -16.50 4.04
N MET A 95 13.58 -16.55 2.72
CA MET A 95 14.85 -16.60 1.99
C MET A 95 15.56 -15.24 1.91
N GLY A 96 14.96 -14.18 2.45
CA GLY A 96 15.57 -12.85 2.49
C GLY A 96 15.26 -11.96 1.29
N ILE A 97 14.32 -12.35 0.41
CA ILE A 97 13.88 -11.47 -0.68
C ILE A 97 13.11 -10.29 -0.08
N GLU A 98 13.61 -9.07 -0.33
CA GLU A 98 13.15 -7.84 0.34
C GLU A 98 11.92 -7.19 -0.30
N GLY A 99 11.61 -7.53 -1.56
CA GLY A 99 10.44 -7.04 -2.28
C GLY A 99 9.77 -8.17 -3.05
N ILE A 100 8.45 -8.13 -3.19
CA ILE A 100 7.68 -9.12 -3.95
C ILE A 100 7.04 -8.40 -5.13
N TYR A 101 7.23 -8.94 -6.33
CA TYR A 101 6.56 -8.45 -7.53
C TYR A 101 5.29 -9.27 -7.78
N LEU A 102 4.20 -8.64 -8.19
CA LEU A 102 3.01 -9.34 -8.68
C LEU A 102 2.75 -8.87 -10.11
N GLY A 103 2.89 -9.78 -11.07
CA GLY A 103 2.83 -9.47 -12.49
C GLY A 103 1.54 -9.91 -13.13
N GLY A 104 0.91 -9.02 -13.90
CA GLY A 104 -0.35 -9.27 -14.62
C GLY A 104 -0.28 -10.48 -15.57
N TRP A 105 0.88 -10.74 -16.16
CA TRP A 105 1.10 -11.93 -16.99
C TRP A 105 0.82 -13.23 -16.23
N ALA A 106 1.37 -13.39 -15.02
CA ALA A 106 1.19 -14.59 -14.22
C ALA A 106 -0.25 -14.71 -13.69
N THR A 107 -0.88 -13.57 -13.41
CA THR A 107 -2.30 -13.49 -13.08
C THR A 107 -3.16 -14.02 -14.23
N SER A 108 -2.90 -13.56 -15.47
CA SER A 108 -3.62 -13.99 -16.68
C SER A 108 -3.43 -15.48 -16.95
N ALA A 109 -2.18 -15.96 -16.87
CA ALA A 109 -1.83 -17.35 -17.12
C ALA A 109 -2.38 -18.32 -16.05
N LYS A 110 -2.79 -17.82 -14.88
CA LYS A 110 -3.38 -18.63 -13.81
C LYS A 110 -4.89 -18.74 -13.93
N GLY A 111 -5.55 -17.75 -14.53
CA GLY A 111 -7.00 -17.63 -14.53
C GLY A 111 -7.57 -17.41 -13.13
N SER A 112 -8.88 -17.63 -12.99
CA SER A 112 -9.60 -17.48 -11.73
C SER A 112 -10.80 -18.44 -11.66
N ILE A 113 -11.64 -18.30 -10.63
CA ILE A 113 -12.91 -19.03 -10.57
C ILE A 113 -13.92 -18.56 -11.64
N SER A 114 -13.71 -17.36 -12.18
CA SER A 114 -14.58 -16.71 -13.14
C SER A 114 -13.95 -16.58 -14.54
N GLU A 115 -12.70 -17.02 -14.71
CA GLU A 115 -11.96 -16.87 -15.96
C GLU A 115 -11.02 -18.02 -16.24
N ASP A 116 -11.00 -18.43 -17.50
CA ASP A 116 -10.02 -19.38 -17.99
C ASP A 116 -8.61 -18.75 -18.02
N PRO A 117 -7.55 -19.56 -17.80
CA PRO A 117 -6.18 -19.15 -18.06
C PRO A 117 -6.01 -18.61 -19.49
N GLY A 118 -5.31 -17.48 -19.65
CA GLY A 118 -5.20 -16.81 -20.93
C GLY A 118 -3.89 -16.03 -21.14
N PRO A 119 -3.67 -15.55 -22.38
CA PRO A 119 -2.53 -14.68 -22.70
C PRO A 119 -2.63 -13.34 -21.95
N ASP A 120 -1.49 -12.67 -21.74
CA ASP A 120 -1.42 -11.37 -21.05
C ASP A 120 -1.98 -10.24 -21.91
N LEU A 121 -3.31 -10.13 -21.93
CA LEU A 121 -4.07 -9.10 -22.66
C LEU A 121 -4.77 -8.12 -21.72
N ALA A 122 -4.57 -8.28 -20.40
CA ALA A 122 -5.31 -7.54 -19.36
C ALA A 122 -6.83 -7.56 -19.56
N SER A 123 -7.37 -8.66 -20.11
CA SER A 123 -8.81 -8.85 -20.35
C SER A 123 -9.57 -9.34 -19.12
N TYR A 124 -8.85 -9.63 -18.03
CA TYR A 124 -9.42 -10.02 -16.74
C TYR A 124 -10.09 -8.85 -16.00
N PRO A 125 -11.02 -9.11 -15.07
CA PRO A 125 -11.61 -8.07 -14.23
C PRO A 125 -10.55 -7.20 -13.58
N LEU A 126 -10.82 -5.90 -13.47
CA LEU A 126 -9.91 -4.93 -12.86
C LEU A 126 -9.48 -5.31 -11.43
N SER A 127 -10.33 -6.04 -10.70
CA SER A 127 -10.05 -6.48 -9.32
C SER A 127 -9.06 -7.64 -9.24
N GLN A 128 -8.78 -8.34 -10.34
CA GLN A 128 -8.07 -9.63 -10.32
C GLN A 128 -6.67 -9.53 -9.68
N VAL A 129 -5.86 -8.54 -10.07
CA VAL A 129 -4.52 -8.32 -9.48
C VAL A 129 -4.61 -7.89 -8.01
N PRO A 130 -5.47 -6.91 -7.62
CA PRO A 130 -5.73 -6.61 -6.21
C PRO A 130 -6.18 -7.82 -5.37
N ASP A 131 -7.07 -8.65 -5.89
CA ASP A 131 -7.61 -9.83 -5.19
C ASP A 131 -6.51 -10.89 -4.96
N GLU A 132 -5.64 -11.08 -5.95
CA GLU A 132 -4.45 -11.93 -5.83
C GLU A 132 -3.45 -11.36 -4.80
N ALA A 133 -3.16 -10.06 -4.85
CA ALA A 133 -2.30 -9.39 -3.90
C ALA A 133 -2.80 -9.54 -2.46
N ALA A 134 -4.12 -9.42 -2.25
CA ALA A 134 -4.74 -9.58 -0.95
C ALA A 134 -4.50 -10.99 -0.37
N GLY A 135 -4.51 -12.04 -1.21
CA GLY A 135 -4.16 -13.39 -0.81
C GLY A 135 -2.71 -13.52 -0.32
N LEU A 136 -1.76 -12.91 -1.03
CA LEU A 136 -0.34 -12.91 -0.66
C LEU A 136 -0.12 -12.16 0.67
N VAL A 137 -0.72 -10.99 0.82
CA VAL A 137 -0.63 -10.17 2.04
C VAL A 137 -1.20 -10.92 3.25
N ARG A 138 -2.37 -11.56 3.11
CA ARG A 138 -2.96 -12.36 4.19
C ARG A 138 -2.03 -13.50 4.65
N ALA A 139 -1.33 -14.16 3.73
CA ALA A 139 -0.38 -15.22 4.09
C ALA A 139 0.86 -14.67 4.82
N LEU A 140 1.41 -13.53 4.39
CA LEU A 140 2.52 -12.87 5.09
C LEU A 140 2.14 -12.46 6.51
N LEU A 141 0.97 -11.85 6.69
CA LEU A 141 0.46 -11.48 8.02
C LEU A 141 0.19 -12.70 8.91
N THR A 142 -0.25 -13.81 8.32
CA THR A 142 -0.45 -15.06 9.06
C THR A 142 0.89 -15.65 9.50
N ALA A 143 1.88 -15.65 8.62
CA ALA A 143 3.23 -16.11 8.94
C ALA A 143 3.88 -15.25 10.04
N ASP A 144 3.66 -13.94 10.02
CA ASP A 144 4.09 -13.00 11.06
C ASP A 144 3.45 -13.34 12.42
N ARG A 145 2.12 -13.46 12.50
CA ARG A 145 1.42 -13.85 13.75
C ARG A 145 1.93 -15.17 14.31
N ASN A 146 2.12 -16.17 13.45
CA ASN A 146 2.64 -17.48 13.87
C ASN A 146 4.07 -17.36 14.41
N GLN A 147 4.93 -16.57 13.78
CA GLN A 147 6.29 -16.34 14.26
C GLN A 147 6.31 -15.57 15.58
N GLN A 148 5.44 -14.57 15.74
CA GLN A 148 5.30 -13.82 16.99
C GLN A 148 4.86 -14.73 18.15
N TYR A 149 3.86 -15.58 17.91
CA TYR A 149 3.41 -16.57 18.90
C TYR A 149 4.53 -17.51 19.35
N LEU A 150 5.37 -17.97 18.42
CA LEU A 150 6.49 -18.88 18.74
C LEU A 150 7.66 -18.21 19.48
N ARG A 151 7.73 -16.88 19.51
CA ARG A 151 8.78 -16.12 20.20
C ARG A 151 8.40 -15.72 21.63
N LEU A 152 7.11 -15.74 21.96
CA LEU A 152 6.56 -15.45 23.28
C LEU A 152 6.48 -16.74 24.10
#